data_AF-A0A0B6YQU5-F1
#
_entry.id   AF-A0A0B6YQU5-F1
#
_cell.length_a   1.000
_cell.length_b   1.000
_cell.length_c   1.000
_cell.angle_alpha   90.00
_cell.angle_beta   90.00
_cell.angle_gamma   90.00
#
_symmetry.space_group_name_H-M   'P 1'
#
loop_
_entity.id
_entity.type
_entity.pdbx_description
1 polymer ?
#
loop_
_entity_poly.entity_id
_entity_poly.type
_entity_poly.pdbx_seq_one_letter_code
_entity_poly.pdbx_strand_id
1 'polypeptide(L)'
;WNVSHPTLKSFGTSWVKFQFIHEENLWLSCANELFQLEIDSLETQNAFKLSTNHMSPIEQIVKSGVGIWVSFHGSSVIKLFH
;
A
#
# COMPACT_ATOMS: atom_id res chain seq x y z
N TRP A 1 10.37 23.89 -14.47
CA TRP A 1 9.48 22.75 -14.13
C TRP A 1 8.11 23.30 -13.80
N ASN A 2 7.06 22.84 -14.49
CA ASN A 2 5.68 23.13 -14.13
C ASN A 2 5.18 21.94 -13.29
N VAL A 3 5.24 22.08 -11.96
CA VAL A 3 4.78 21.04 -11.03
C VAL A 3 3.47 21.49 -10.40
N SER A 4 2.55 20.55 -10.23
CA SER A 4 1.27 20.77 -9.54
C SER A 4 1.49 21.15 -8.07
N HIS A 5 0.49 21.79 -7.46
CA HIS A 5 0.53 22.10 -6.03
C HIS A 5 0.52 20.81 -5.20
N PRO A 6 1.30 20.76 -4.10
CA PRO A 6 1.29 19.61 -3.19
C PRO A 6 -0.13 19.33 -2.66
N THR A 7 -0.52 18.07 -2.67
CA THR A 7 -1.81 17.61 -2.14
C THR A 7 -1.58 16.82 -0.85
N LEU A 8 -2.35 17.12 0.21
CA LEU A 8 -2.36 16.34 1.44
C LEU A 8 -3.46 15.28 1.36
N LYS A 9 -3.11 14.02 1.60
CA LYS A 9 -4.04 12.88 1.65
C LYS A 9 -3.84 12.12 2.97
N SER A 10 -4.93 11.60 3.53
CA SER A 10 -4.93 10.80 4.76
C SER A 10 -5.26 9.34 4.44
N PHE A 11 -4.58 8.41 5.10
CA PHE A 11 -4.76 6.97 4.89
C PHE A 11 -4.78 6.24 6.24
N GLY A 12 -5.85 5.48 6.48
CA GLY A 12 -5.99 4.63 7.66
C GLY A 12 -5.74 5.35 8.99
N THR A 13 -5.26 4.59 9.98
CA THR A 13 -5.00 5.06 11.35
C THR A 13 -3.54 4.93 11.78
N SER A 14 -2.66 4.54 10.86
CA SER A 14 -1.24 4.32 11.12
C SER A 14 -0.38 5.07 10.11
N TRP A 15 0.93 4.87 10.17
CA TRP A 15 1.87 5.53 9.28
C TRP A 15 1.92 4.78 7.95
N VAL A 16 2.07 5.54 6.86
CA VAL A 16 2.39 4.94 5.57
C VAL A 16 3.81 4.38 5.65
N LYS A 17 3.96 3.06 5.51
CA LYS A 17 5.25 2.38 5.60
C LYS A 17 5.94 2.20 4.25
N PHE A 18 5.18 1.84 3.22
CA PHE A 18 5.68 1.57 1.88
C PHE A 18 4.86 2.33 0.86
N GLN A 19 5.53 2.81 -0.18
CA GLN A 19 4.91 3.29 -1.39
C GLN A 19 5.68 2.74 -2.60
N PHE A 20 4.97 2.38 -3.66
CA PHE A 20 5.57 1.98 -4.93
C PHE A 20 4.63 2.32 -6.08
N ILE A 21 5.21 2.49 -7.26
CA ILE A 21 4.45 2.75 -8.49
C ILE A 21 4.37 1.43 -9.26
N HIS A 22 3.18 1.12 -9.75
CA HIS A 22 2.97 0.02 -10.68
C HIS A 22 1.93 0.43 -11.72
N GLU A 23 2.35 0.43 -12.99
CA GLU A 23 1.57 1.00 -14.10
C GLU A 23 1.20 2.47 -13.81
N GLU A 24 -0.07 2.85 -13.98
CA GLU A 24 -0.58 4.20 -13.75
C GLU A 24 -1.05 4.42 -12.30
N ASN A 25 -0.63 3.54 -11.38
CA ASN A 25 -1.11 3.54 -10.00
C ASN A 25 0.01 3.74 -8.99
N LEU A 26 -0.24 4.62 -8.03
CA LEU A 26 0.51 4.74 -6.78
C LEU A 26 -0.08 3.80 -5.74
N TRP A 27 0.72 2.87 -5.26
CA TRP A 27 0.35 1.94 -4.20
C TRP A 27 1.00 2.36 -2.89
N LEU A 28 0.26 2.28 -1.79
CA LEU A 28 0.77 2.63 -0.46
C LEU A 28 0.18 1.77 0.64
N SER A 29 1.01 1.38 1.60
CA SER A 29 0.59 0.53 2.73
C SER A 29 0.38 1.36 3.99
N CYS A 30 -0.73 1.14 4.70
CA CYS A 30 -0.98 1.71 6.02
C CYS A 30 -1.63 0.65 6.92
N ALA A 31 -1.09 0.46 8.12
CA ALA A 31 -1.51 -0.62 9.03
C ALA A 31 -1.52 -1.99 8.32
N ASN A 32 -2.67 -2.66 8.24
CA ASN A 32 -2.88 -3.93 7.54
C ASN A 32 -3.57 -3.77 6.18
N GLU A 33 -3.60 -2.56 5.64
CA GLU A 33 -4.28 -2.19 4.41
C GLU A 33 -3.29 -1.69 3.35
N LEU A 34 -3.68 -1.90 2.10
CA LEU A 34 -2.97 -1.42 0.91
C LEU A 34 -3.94 -0.57 0.10
N PHE A 35 -3.55 0.65 -0.23
CA PHE A 35 -4.34 1.59 -1.02
C PHE A 35 -3.74 1.71 -2.41
N GLN A 36 -4.63 1.77 -3.42
CA GLN A 36 -4.28 2.03 -4.81
C GLN A 36 -4.87 3.38 -5.20
N LEU A 37 -4.01 4.29 -5.63
CA LEU A 37 -4.37 5.60 -6.12
C LEU A 37 -4.02 5.71 -7.58
N GLU A 38 -4.85 6.41 -8.34
CA GLU A 38 -4.46 6.86 -9.68
C GLU A 38 -3.38 7.94 -9.54
N ILE A 39 -2.31 7.86 -10.32
CA ILE A 39 -1.08 8.64 -10.07
C ILE A 39 -1.22 10.13 -10.39
N ASP A 40 -2.03 10.51 -11.38
CA ASP A 40 -2.15 11.90 -11.82
C ASP A 40 -3.15 12.70 -10.95
N SER A 41 -4.28 12.09 -10.61
CA SER A 41 -5.36 12.67 -9.79
C SER A 41 -5.16 12.45 -8.29
N LEU A 42 -4.34 11.45 -7.90
CA LEU A 42 -4.19 10.98 -6.52
C LEU A 42 -5.54 10.60 -5.88
N GLU A 43 -6.51 10.19 -6.68
CA GLU A 43 -7.78 9.64 -6.20
C GLU A 43 -7.61 8.17 -5.83
N THR A 44 -8.10 7.81 -4.63
CA THR A 44 -8.08 6.42 -4.16
C THR A 44 -9.07 5.61 -4.99
N GLN A 45 -8.55 4.68 -5.79
CA GLN A 45 -9.36 3.75 -6.56
C GLN A 45 -9.79 2.56 -5.69
N ASN A 46 -8.87 2.00 -4.90
CA ASN A 46 -9.13 0.81 -4.10
C ASN A 46 -8.44 0.85 -2.73
N ALA A 47 -9.00 0.09 -1.80
CA ALA A 47 -8.41 -0.22 -0.50
C ALA A 47 -8.56 -1.72 -0.21
N PHE A 48 -7.43 -2.39 0.02
CA PHE A 48 -7.34 -3.83 0.21
C PHE A 48 -6.91 -4.15 1.63
N LYS A 49 -7.71 -4.92 2.36
CA LYS A 49 -7.34 -5.41 3.69
C LYS A 49 -6.61 -6.74 3.56
N LEU A 50 -5.30 -6.74 3.82
CA LEU A 50 -4.43 -7.90 3.57
C LEU A 50 -4.34 -8.87 4.76
N SER A 51 -4.83 -8.45 5.94
CA SER A 51 -4.91 -9.28 7.13
C SER A 51 -6.17 -8.97 7.94
N THR A 52 -6.85 -10.00 8.45
CA THR A 52 -7.95 -9.84 9.41
C THR A 52 -7.44 -9.55 10.83
N ASN A 53 -6.17 -9.85 11.11
CA ASN A 53 -5.55 -9.54 12.40
C ASN A 53 -5.04 -8.10 12.41
N HIS A 54 -5.79 -7.22 13.09
CA HIS A 54 -5.45 -5.81 13.27
C HIS A 54 -4.17 -5.58 14.09
N MET A 55 -3.72 -6.56 14.86
CA MET A 55 -2.46 -6.47 15.62
C MET A 55 -1.23 -6.88 14.80
N SER A 56 -1.42 -7.26 13.54
CA SER A 56 -0.34 -7.64 12.63
C SER A 56 -0.34 -6.70 11.42
N PRO A 57 0.19 -5.46 11.56
CA PRO A 57 0.37 -4.56 10.42
C PRO A 57 1.33 -5.16 9.40
N ILE A 58 1.24 -4.65 8.17
CA ILE A 58 2.20 -4.92 7.11
C ILE A 58 3.59 -4.47 7.59
N GLU A 59 4.57 -5.36 7.42
CA GLU A 59 5.96 -5.14 7.83
C GLU A 59 6.86 -4.88 6.63
N GLN A 60 6.66 -5.59 5.51
CA GLN A 60 7.34 -5.36 4.24
C GLN A 60 6.39 -5.69 3.08
N ILE A 61 6.58 -4.97 1.96
CA ILE A 61 5.96 -5.30 0.67
C ILE A 61 7.05 -5.33 -0.41
N VAL A 62 7.06 -6.38 -1.22
CA VAL A 62 7.91 -6.47 -2.41
C VAL A 62 7.05 -6.82 -3.62
N LYS A 63 7.04 -5.94 -4.63
CA LYS A 63 6.48 -6.28 -5.95
C LYS A 63 7.46 -7.18 -6.69
N SER A 64 7.01 -8.37 -7.10
CA SER A 64 7.82 -9.28 -7.91
C SER A 64 6.94 -10.20 -8.74
N GLY A 65 7.32 -10.42 -10.01
CA GLY A 65 6.52 -11.19 -10.96
C GLY A 65 5.11 -10.64 -11.11
N VAL A 66 4.11 -11.52 -11.01
CA VAL A 66 2.69 -11.20 -11.22
C VAL A 66 1.98 -10.59 -10.01
N GLY A 67 2.64 -10.50 -8.85
CA GLY A 67 1.96 -10.09 -7.61
C GLY A 67 2.83 -9.32 -6.64
N ILE A 68 2.34 -9.18 -5.41
CA ILE A 68 3.04 -8.60 -4.27
C ILE A 68 3.25 -9.64 -3.18
N TRP A 69 4.45 -9.67 -2.63
CA TRP A 69 4.79 -10.46 -1.46
C TRP A 69 4.75 -9.58 -0.22
N VAL A 70 4.05 -10.04 0.81
CA VAL A 70 3.77 -9.26 2.02
C VAL A 70 4.12 -10.06 3.25
N SER A 71 4.93 -9.46 4.13
CA SER A 71 5.14 -9.96 5.49
C SER A 71 4.36 -9.10 6.48
N PHE A 72 3.93 -9.71 7.58
CA PHE A 72 3.19 -9.05 8.63
C PHE A 72 3.95 -9.12 9.96
N HIS A 73 3.84 -8.08 10.76
CA HIS A 73 4.46 -8.03 12.07
C HIS A 73 3.95 -9.18 12.96
N GLY A 74 4.88 -9.91 13.59
CA GLY A 74 4.58 -11.06 14.42
C GLY A 74 4.12 -12.32 13.68
N SER A 75 4.19 -12.35 12.34
CA SER A 75 3.87 -13.53 11.54
C SER A 75 5.15 -14.21 11.03
N SER A 76 5.18 -15.54 11.06
CA SER A 76 6.22 -16.37 10.42
C SER A 76 5.89 -16.71 8.95
N VAL A 77 4.83 -16.15 8.39
CA VAL A 77 4.33 -16.45 7.04
C VAL A 77 4.44 -15.21 6.15
N ILE A 78 4.92 -15.41 4.93
CA ILE A 78 4.87 -14.42 3.85
C ILE A 78 3.73 -14.82 2.91
N LYS A 79 2.89 -13.86 2.52
CA LYS A 79 1.74 -14.09 1.63
C LYS A 79 1.99 -13.46 0.26
N LEU A 80 1.56 -14.14 -0.79
CA LEU A 80 1.48 -13.59 -2.15
C LEU A 80 0.04 -13.16 -2.43
N PHE A 81 -0.13 -11.95 -2.98
CA PHE A 81 -1.38 -11.45 -3.55
C PHE A 81 -1.17 -11.15 -5.03
N HIS A 82 -2.08 -11.59 -5.90
CA HIS A 82 -2.01 -11.45 -7.34
C HIS A 82 -3.29 -10.85 -7.92
#